data_AF-A0A1C3VQX1-F1
#
_entry.id   AF-A0A1C3VQX1-F1
#
_cell.length_a   1.000
_cell.length_b   1.000
_cell.length_c   1.000
_cell.angle_alpha   90.00
_cell.angle_beta   90.00
_cell.angle_gamma   90.00
#
_symmetry.space_group_name_H-M   'P 1'
#
loop_
_entity.id
_entity.type
_entity.pdbx_description
1 polymer ?
#
loop_
_entity_poly.entity_id
_entity_poly.type
_entity_poly.pdbx_seq_one_letter_code
_entity_poly.pdbx_strand_id
1 'polypeptide(L)'
;MATITINNLPPAVSLDGTEWVPIAKDTGSGYVTEKISSTDLSNFNATSPFVVAVPTTLPNARLLESVTSDVTITDNGAGASLVLSLPNTAVTAATYGDSTHFLTITVDAKGRITSATNLSAVAFLTSIIANLPTAPIVTPTLWLNGGILTYS
;
A
#
# COMPACT_ATOMS: atom_id res chain seq x y z
N MET A 1 -30.13 31.39 -23.38
CA MET A 1 -29.14 32.39 -22.91
C MET A 1 -29.76 33.03 -21.68
N ALA A 2 -29.22 32.81 -20.49
CA ALA A 2 -29.77 33.41 -19.27
C ALA A 2 -29.23 34.84 -19.15
N THR A 3 -30.13 35.82 -19.17
CA THR A 3 -29.77 37.23 -18.93
C THR A 3 -29.51 37.40 -17.44
N ILE A 4 -28.27 37.75 -17.08
CA ILE A 4 -27.90 38.11 -15.72
C ILE A 4 -28.16 39.61 -15.56
N THR A 5 -29.09 39.98 -14.67
CA THR A 5 -29.41 41.38 -14.37
C THR A 5 -28.69 41.81 -13.10
N ILE A 6 -27.77 42.78 -13.19
CA ILE A 6 -27.03 43.34 -12.04
C ILE A 6 -27.78 44.58 -11.54
N ASN A 7 -28.61 44.43 -10.50
CA ASN A 7 -29.57 45.47 -10.08
C ASN A 7 -29.00 46.60 -9.19
N ASN A 8 -27.71 46.57 -8.84
CA ASN A 8 -27.15 47.49 -7.84
C ASN A 8 -25.75 48.03 -8.20
N LEU A 9 -25.45 48.22 -9.49
CA LEU A 9 -24.22 48.93 -9.84
C LEU A 9 -24.35 50.41 -9.40
N PRO A 10 -23.36 50.98 -8.68
CA PRO A 10 -23.32 52.41 -8.42
C PRO A 10 -23.41 53.19 -9.74
N PRO A 11 -24.03 54.40 -9.77
CA PRO A 11 -24.19 55.15 -11.00
C PRO A 11 -22.83 55.46 -11.65
N ALA A 12 -22.62 54.82 -12.81
CA ALA A 12 -21.55 55.03 -13.78
C ALA A 12 -20.11 54.96 -13.23
N VAL A 13 -19.64 53.76 -12.91
CA VAL A 13 -18.27 53.39 -13.26
C VAL A 13 -18.31 52.75 -14.65
N SER A 14 -17.60 53.36 -15.59
CA SER A 14 -17.42 52.84 -16.94
C SER A 14 -16.66 51.51 -16.84
N LEU A 15 -17.38 50.39 -17.00
CA LEU A 15 -16.75 49.07 -17.03
C LEU A 15 -15.90 48.95 -18.30
N ASP A 16 -14.59 49.15 -18.18
CA ASP A 16 -13.64 49.17 -19.31
C ASP A 16 -13.28 47.77 -19.86
N GLY A 17 -13.98 46.73 -19.39
CA GLY A 17 -13.75 45.34 -19.78
C GLY A 17 -12.69 44.61 -18.94
N THR A 18 -12.05 45.30 -18.00
CA THR A 18 -11.08 44.73 -17.05
C THR A 18 -11.60 44.70 -15.62
N GLU A 19 -12.78 45.28 -15.39
CA GLU A 19 -13.35 45.48 -14.07
C GLU A 19 -13.99 44.20 -13.51
N TRP A 20 -13.66 43.84 -12.27
CA TRP A 20 -14.22 42.69 -11.57
C TRP A 20 -15.62 43.03 -11.05
N VAL A 21 -16.67 42.42 -11.61
CA VAL A 21 -18.02 42.53 -11.06
C VAL A 21 -18.29 41.34 -10.14
N PRO A 22 -18.25 41.49 -8.81
CA PRO A 22 -18.62 40.41 -7.90
C PRO A 22 -20.13 40.13 -8.03
N ILE A 23 -20.49 38.91 -8.43
CA ILE A 23 -21.89 38.45 -8.40
C ILE A 23 -22.24 38.20 -6.94
N ALA A 24 -22.95 39.14 -6.31
CA ALA A 24 -23.33 38.98 -4.93
C ALA A 24 -24.42 37.91 -4.77
N LYS A 25 -24.06 36.87 -4.01
CA LYS A 25 -24.92 35.89 -3.30
C LYS A 25 -25.47 34.76 -4.16
N ASP A 26 -24.82 33.59 -4.03
CA ASP A 26 -25.57 32.34 -3.98
C ASP A 26 -25.15 31.55 -2.73
N THR A 27 -26.14 30.92 -2.10
CA THR A 27 -26.12 30.37 -0.73
C THR A 27 -25.38 29.03 -0.63
N GLY A 28 -24.16 28.95 -1.16
CA GLY A 28 -23.30 27.76 -1.11
C GLY A 28 -21.84 28.15 -1.24
N SER A 29 -21.00 27.59 -0.37
CA SER A 29 -19.61 28.01 -0.15
C SER A 29 -18.74 28.02 -1.41
N GLY A 30 -18.34 29.22 -1.86
CA GLY A 30 -17.17 29.44 -2.71
C GLY A 30 -17.39 30.43 -3.86
N TYR A 31 -16.54 31.45 -3.95
CA TYR A 31 -16.41 32.31 -5.14
C TYR A 31 -15.15 31.91 -5.91
N VAL A 32 -15.25 31.77 -7.23
CA VAL A 32 -14.09 31.66 -8.12
C VAL A 32 -13.52 33.06 -8.29
N THR A 33 -12.35 33.31 -7.71
CA THR A 33 -11.71 34.63 -7.70
C THR A 33 -10.73 34.85 -8.86
N GLU A 34 -10.42 33.82 -9.65
CA GLU A 34 -9.52 33.91 -10.82
C GLU A 34 -10.04 33.04 -11.99
N LYS A 35 -9.76 33.44 -13.22
CA LYS A 35 -10.17 32.71 -14.45
C LYS A 35 -9.50 31.33 -14.47
N ILE A 36 -10.25 30.27 -14.20
CA ILE A 36 -9.75 28.89 -14.30
C ILE A 36 -9.35 28.61 -15.76
N SER A 37 -8.07 28.30 -15.99
CA SER A 37 -7.56 27.99 -17.34
C SER A 37 -7.82 26.53 -17.71
N SER A 38 -7.83 26.19 -19.00
CA SER A 38 -7.92 24.78 -19.46
C SER A 38 -6.75 23.92 -18.97
N THR A 39 -5.62 24.55 -18.65
CA THR A 39 -4.46 23.95 -17.98
C THR A 39 -4.74 23.56 -16.53
N ASP A 40 -5.51 24.36 -15.79
CA ASP A 40 -5.90 24.03 -14.41
C ASP A 40 -6.89 22.86 -14.37
N LEU A 41 -7.77 22.77 -15.36
CA LEU A 41 -8.65 21.61 -15.57
C LEU A 41 -7.89 20.35 -15.98
N SER A 42 -6.80 20.51 -16.75
CA SER A 42 -5.96 19.37 -17.17
C SER A 42 -5.24 18.71 -16.00
N ASN A 43 -4.94 19.45 -14.92
CA ASN A 43 -4.35 18.91 -13.70
C ASN A 43 -5.34 18.07 -12.85
N PHE A 44 -6.65 18.23 -13.06
CA PHE A 44 -7.69 17.38 -12.47
C PHE A 44 -7.96 16.10 -13.30
N ASN A 45 -7.50 16.06 -14.55
CA ASN A 45 -7.72 14.96 -15.52
C ASN A 45 -6.42 14.26 -15.96
N ALA A 46 -5.25 14.70 -15.48
CA ALA A 46 -4.00 14.02 -15.81
C ALA A 46 -3.91 12.72 -15.00
N THR A 47 -3.38 11.67 -15.63
CA THR A 47 -2.86 10.44 -15.00
C THR A 47 -1.66 10.69 -14.07
N SER A 48 -1.45 11.94 -13.66
CA SER A 48 -0.43 12.43 -12.74
C SER A 48 -1.10 12.77 -11.41
N PRO A 49 -0.44 12.55 -10.25
CA PRO A 49 -1.07 12.73 -8.96
C PRO A 49 -1.63 14.15 -8.79
N PHE A 50 -2.81 14.24 -8.17
CA PHE A 50 -3.46 15.48 -7.77
C PHE A 50 -2.52 16.33 -6.90
N VAL A 51 -1.91 17.35 -7.50
CA VAL A 51 -1.03 18.30 -6.80
C VAL A 51 -1.91 19.30 -6.06
N VAL A 52 -2.14 19.07 -4.76
CA VAL A 52 -2.86 20.01 -3.90
C VAL A 52 -1.91 21.11 -3.44
N ALA A 53 -1.61 22.00 -4.40
CA ALA A 53 -0.75 23.17 -4.28
C ALA A 53 0.75 22.89 -4.05
N VAL A 54 1.58 23.78 -4.61
CA VAL A 54 2.98 23.97 -4.21
C VAL A 54 3.09 25.36 -3.56
N PRO A 55 2.72 25.55 -2.28
CA PRO A 55 3.01 26.80 -1.57
C PRO A 55 4.40 26.68 -0.93
N THR A 56 5.26 27.67 -1.18
CA THR A 56 6.61 27.76 -0.61
C THR A 56 6.63 28.06 0.89
N THR A 57 5.46 28.24 1.51
CA THR A 57 5.33 28.71 2.90
C THR A 57 4.24 27.98 3.69
N LEU A 58 3.91 26.72 3.39
CA LEU A 58 3.00 25.94 4.26
C LEU A 58 3.65 25.81 5.65
N PRO A 59 3.15 26.51 6.68
CA PRO A 59 3.79 26.53 8.00
C PRO A 59 3.46 25.27 8.82
N ASN A 60 2.46 24.49 8.38
CA ASN A 60 2.00 23.26 8.99
C ASN A 60 1.97 22.15 7.93
N ALA A 61 2.14 20.89 8.35
CA ALA A 61 1.93 19.73 7.48
C ALA A 61 0.49 19.71 6.93
N ARG A 62 0.31 19.39 5.65
CA ARG A 62 -1.03 19.05 5.14
C ARG A 62 -1.29 17.61 5.54
N LEU A 63 -2.07 17.41 6.59
CA LEU A 63 -2.51 16.08 6.99
C LEU A 63 -3.46 15.52 5.91
N LEU A 64 -2.95 14.77 4.95
CA LEU A 64 -3.76 13.84 4.17
C LEU A 64 -3.98 12.63 5.07
N GLU A 65 -5.00 12.71 5.92
CA GLU A 65 -5.35 11.60 6.79
C GLU A 65 -5.92 10.47 5.93
N SER A 66 -5.21 9.34 5.88
CA SER A 66 -5.75 8.14 5.25
C SER A 66 -7.02 7.78 6.01
N VAL A 67 -8.16 7.86 5.33
CA VAL A 67 -9.48 7.59 5.93
C VAL A 67 -9.63 6.11 6.33
N THR A 68 -8.65 5.28 5.96
CA THR A 68 -8.53 3.86 6.36
C THR A 68 -7.10 3.53 6.79
N SER A 69 -6.92 2.50 7.63
CA SER A 69 -5.62 2.03 8.10
C SER A 69 -4.78 1.29 7.03
N ASP A 70 -5.04 1.48 5.74
CA ASP A 70 -4.40 0.70 4.67
C ASP A 70 -3.08 1.32 4.19
N VAL A 71 -2.98 2.65 4.27
CA VAL A 71 -1.82 3.41 3.79
C VAL A 71 -1.44 4.46 4.83
N THR A 72 -0.14 4.60 5.08
CA THR A 72 0.42 5.67 5.90
C THR A 72 1.07 6.70 4.97
N ILE A 73 0.72 7.97 5.18
CA ILE A 73 1.25 9.10 4.44
C ILE A 73 1.92 10.01 5.48
N THR A 74 3.22 10.23 5.34
CA THR A 74 3.95 11.19 6.19
C THR A 74 4.44 12.34 5.32
N ASP A 75 3.80 13.50 5.50
CA ASP A 75 4.26 14.77 4.94
C ASP A 75 5.38 15.32 5.84
N ASN A 76 6.62 15.21 5.36
CA ASN A 76 7.82 15.66 6.07
C ASN A 76 7.99 17.20 6.04
N GLY A 77 7.02 17.94 5.50
CA GLY A 77 7.00 19.40 5.45
C GLY A 77 7.40 19.98 4.08
N ALA A 78 7.32 21.30 3.98
CA ALA A 78 7.55 22.03 2.73
C ALA A 78 8.97 21.79 2.18
N GLY A 79 9.07 21.32 0.93
CA GLY A 79 10.33 21.03 0.26
C GLY A 79 10.99 19.69 0.64
N ALA A 80 10.37 18.91 1.54
CA ALA A 80 10.83 17.57 1.89
C ALA A 80 10.12 16.47 1.07
N SER A 81 10.67 15.25 1.08
CA SER A 81 10.02 14.10 0.42
C SER A 81 8.78 13.64 1.17
N LEU A 82 7.70 13.41 0.44
CA LEU A 82 6.52 12.70 0.91
C LEU A 82 6.84 11.21 1.03
N VAL A 83 6.61 10.62 2.21
CA VAL A 83 6.79 9.19 2.41
C VAL A 83 5.44 8.49 2.35
N LEU A 84 5.34 7.53 1.43
CA LEU A 84 4.19 6.64 1.30
C LEU A 84 4.60 5.23 1.75
N SER A 85 3.89 4.67 2.72
CA SER A 85 4.21 3.33 3.22
C SER A 85 2.96 2.57 3.66
N LEU A 86 3.07 1.24 3.76
CA LEU A 86 2.02 0.43 4.39
C LEU A 86 2.31 0.32 5.89
N PRO A 87 1.29 0.36 6.75
CA PRO A 87 1.47 0.11 8.17
C PRO A 87 1.91 -1.33 8.42
N ASN A 88 2.48 -1.56 9.60
CA ASN A 88 2.80 -2.91 10.03
C ASN A 88 1.53 -3.71 10.24
N THR A 89 1.58 -4.98 9.87
CA THR A 89 0.51 -5.94 10.16
C THR A 89 0.81 -6.66 11.47
N ALA A 90 -0.11 -7.52 11.91
CA ALA A 90 0.15 -8.45 13.02
C ALA A 90 1.06 -9.62 12.63
N VAL A 91 1.42 -9.77 11.35
CA VAL A 91 2.33 -10.82 10.88
C VAL A 91 3.76 -10.47 11.27
N THR A 92 4.42 -11.37 12.01
CA THR A 92 5.83 -11.24 12.35
C THR A 92 6.69 -11.34 11.10
N ALA A 93 7.59 -10.37 10.90
CA ALA A 93 8.57 -10.43 9.82
C ALA A 93 9.51 -11.63 10.00
N ALA A 94 9.43 -12.59 9.09
CA ALA A 94 10.19 -13.84 9.17
C ALA A 94 10.18 -14.59 7.83
N THR A 95 11.00 -15.64 7.77
CA THR A 95 10.87 -16.68 6.77
C THR A 95 9.96 -17.79 7.32
N TYR A 96 8.93 -18.15 6.56
CA TYR A 96 7.98 -19.22 6.87
C TYR A 96 8.24 -20.41 5.95
N GLY A 97 8.34 -21.60 6.55
CA GLY A 97 8.77 -22.83 5.88
C GLY A 97 10.25 -23.13 6.10
N ASP A 98 10.65 -24.37 5.79
CA ASP A 98 12.00 -24.90 5.91
C ASP A 98 12.20 -26.06 4.90
N SER A 99 13.25 -26.88 5.05
CA SER A 99 13.51 -28.01 4.17
C SER A 99 12.47 -29.14 4.23
N THR A 100 11.61 -29.12 5.25
CA THR A 100 10.49 -30.05 5.45
C THR A 100 9.16 -29.47 4.98
N HIS A 101 9.17 -28.32 4.29
CA HIS A 101 8.01 -27.68 3.65
C HIS A 101 8.27 -27.46 2.15
N PHE A 102 7.23 -27.54 1.32
CA PHE A 102 7.36 -27.37 -0.13
C PHE A 102 7.63 -25.94 -0.58
N LEU A 103 7.23 -24.97 0.24
CA LEU A 103 7.35 -23.55 -0.06
C LEU A 103 8.00 -22.88 1.14
N THR A 104 9.00 -22.07 0.86
CA THR A 104 9.59 -21.15 1.81
C THR A 104 9.33 -19.73 1.30
N ILE A 105 8.66 -18.90 2.12
CA ILE A 105 8.42 -17.50 1.81
C ILE A 105 9.06 -16.62 2.88
N THR A 106 9.51 -15.44 2.50
CA THR A 106 9.93 -14.41 3.46
C THR A 106 8.94 -13.26 3.39
N VAL A 107 8.48 -12.82 4.56
CA VAL A 107 7.58 -11.67 4.69
C VAL A 107 8.23 -10.55 5.48
N ASP A 108 7.93 -9.31 5.11
CA ASP A 108 8.30 -8.14 5.90
C ASP A 108 7.25 -7.80 6.96
N ALA A 109 7.54 -6.81 7.83
CA ALA A 109 6.62 -6.38 8.89
C ALA A 109 5.30 -5.80 8.36
N LYS A 110 5.26 -5.44 7.08
CA LYS A 110 4.07 -4.94 6.37
C LYS A 110 3.23 -6.09 5.81
N GLY A 111 3.59 -7.34 6.09
CA GLY A 111 2.87 -8.55 5.67
C GLY A 111 3.05 -8.90 4.20
N ARG A 112 4.01 -8.29 3.49
CA ARG A 112 4.24 -8.53 2.06
C ARG A 112 5.24 -9.65 1.87
N ILE A 113 5.02 -10.53 0.89
CA ILE A 113 6.01 -11.54 0.47
C ILE A 113 7.14 -10.84 -0.28
N THR A 114 8.37 -10.93 0.24
CA THR A 114 9.58 -10.34 -0.35
C THR A 114 10.47 -11.37 -1.04
N SER A 115 10.27 -12.65 -0.76
CA SER A 115 10.90 -13.77 -1.45
C SER A 115 10.00 -15.00 -1.39
N ALA A 116 10.02 -15.81 -2.43
CA ALA A 116 9.36 -17.10 -2.48
C ALA A 116 10.28 -18.11 -3.17
N THR A 117 10.42 -19.30 -2.60
CA THR A 117 11.22 -20.37 -3.17
C THR A 117 10.50 -21.69 -2.96
N ASN A 118 10.37 -22.46 -4.04
CA ASN A 118 9.85 -23.82 -3.98
C ASN A 118 10.99 -24.80 -3.76
N LEU A 119 10.75 -25.81 -2.94
CA LEU A 119 11.60 -26.98 -2.88
C LEU A 119 11.13 -27.99 -3.94
N SER A 120 12.05 -28.54 -4.72
CA SER A 120 11.73 -29.63 -5.64
C SER A 120 11.12 -30.80 -4.87
N ALA A 121 10.14 -31.48 -5.45
CA ALA A 121 9.52 -32.66 -4.84
C ALA A 121 10.56 -33.71 -4.41
N VAL A 122 11.61 -33.90 -5.21
CA VAL A 122 12.70 -34.81 -4.88
C VAL A 122 13.42 -34.35 -3.60
N ALA A 123 13.83 -33.08 -3.54
CA ALA A 123 14.53 -32.51 -2.39
C ALA A 123 13.67 -32.52 -1.11
N PHE A 124 12.39 -32.18 -1.23
CA PHE A 124 11.43 -32.28 -0.15
C PHE A 124 11.33 -33.71 0.39
N LEU A 125 11.09 -34.69 -0.49
CA LEU A 125 10.98 -36.09 -0.09
C LEU A 125 12.27 -36.60 0.56
N THR A 126 13.45 -36.19 0.08
CA THR A 126 14.72 -36.55 0.72
C THR A 126 14.83 -36.00 2.15
N SER A 127 14.39 -34.77 2.41
CA SER A 127 14.41 -34.19 3.77
C SER A 127 13.44 -34.90 4.72
N ILE A 128 12.29 -35.35 4.22
CA ILE A 128 11.33 -36.12 5.03
C ILE A 128 11.91 -37.51 5.36
N ILE A 129 12.45 -38.22 4.38
CA ILE A 129 13.05 -39.56 4.57
C ILE A 129 14.24 -39.51 5.53
N ALA A 130 15.08 -38.46 5.44
CA ALA A 130 16.24 -38.30 6.32
C ALA A 130 15.85 -38.15 7.81
N ASN A 131 14.63 -37.66 8.09
CA ASN A 131 14.11 -37.47 9.44
C ASN A 131 13.22 -38.63 9.93
N LEU A 132 13.03 -39.69 9.12
CA LEU A 132 12.34 -40.88 9.60
C LEU A 132 13.19 -41.59 10.67
N PRO A 133 12.59 -42.07 11.77
CA PRO A 133 13.33 -42.83 12.77
C PRO A 133 13.87 -44.11 12.14
N THR A 134 15.19 -44.22 12.04
CA THR A 134 15.87 -45.45 11.61
C THR A 134 16.04 -46.36 12.83
N ALA A 135 14.96 -47.06 13.20
CA ALA A 135 15.13 -48.19 14.11
C ALA A 135 16.06 -49.21 13.42
N PRO A 136 17.06 -49.78 14.11
CA PRO A 136 17.81 -50.89 13.55
C PRO A 136 16.81 -51.98 13.17
N ILE A 137 16.82 -52.38 11.90
CA ILE A 137 16.12 -53.60 11.48
C ILE A 137 16.82 -54.72 12.24
N VAL A 138 16.22 -55.17 13.34
CA VAL A 138 16.65 -56.39 14.02
C VAL A 138 16.23 -57.50 13.07
N THR A 139 17.13 -57.95 12.20
CA THR A 139 16.93 -59.20 11.48
C THR A 139 17.02 -60.29 12.53
N PRO A 140 15.92 -60.97 12.91
CA PRO A 140 16.01 -62.02 13.91
C PRO A 140 16.94 -63.10 13.36
N THR A 141 18.06 -63.36 14.03
CA THR A 141 18.89 -64.51 13.72
C THR A 141 18.20 -65.74 14.27
N LEU A 142 17.61 -66.53 13.38
CA LEU A 142 16.98 -67.79 13.74
C LEU A 142 18.06 -68.84 13.98
N TRP A 143 18.40 -69.12 15.24
CA TRP A 143 19.31 -70.20 15.57
C TRP A 143 18.53 -71.47 15.95
N LEU A 144 18.88 -72.60 15.33
CA LEU A 144 18.36 -73.91 15.73
C LEU A 144 19.28 -74.48 16.81
N ASN A 145 18.85 -74.45 18.08
CA ASN A 145 19.50 -75.22 19.14
C ASN A 145 18.64 -76.45 19.45
N GLY A 146 19.09 -77.62 19.00
CA GLY A 146 18.41 -78.88 19.32
C GLY A 146 16.95 -78.97 18.82
N GLY A 147 16.57 -78.21 17.79
CA GLY A 147 15.24 -78.24 17.19
C GLY A 147 14.21 -77.27 17.78
N ILE A 148 14.59 -76.44 18.76
CA ILE A 148 13.74 -75.36 19.26
C ILE A 148 14.11 -74.06 18.54
N LEU A 149 13.10 -73.38 17.99
CA LEU A 149 13.22 -72.04 17.44
C LEU A 149 13.10 -71.04 18.59
N THR A 150 14.17 -70.32 18.91
CA THR A 150 14.16 -69.24 19.91
C THR A 150 14.27 -67.89 19.22
N TYR A 151 13.40 -66.95 19.59
CA TYR A 151 13.48 -65.54 19.19
C TYR A 151 14.42 -64.80 20.15
N SER A 152 15.38 -64.04 19.64
CA SER A 152 16.25 -63.14 20.41
C SER A 152 16.31 -61.79 19.70
#